data_AF-A0A1M4UM23-F1
#
_entry.id   AF-A0A1M4UM23-F1
#
_cell.length_a   1.000
_cell.length_b   1.000
_cell.length_c   1.000
_cell.angle_alpha   90.00
_cell.angle_beta   90.00
_cell.angle_gamma   90.00
#
_symmetry.space_group_name_H-M   'P 1'
#
loop_
_entity.id
_entity.type
_entity.pdbx_description
1 polymer ?
#
loop_
_entity_poly.entity_id
_entity_poly.type
_entity_poly.pdbx_seq_one_letter_code
_entity_poly.pdbx_strand_id
1 'polypeptide(L)'
;MTPTQEKLRKQYPTYQKFKTDVNPGNLLVTFANINTIQESIQKKRVTLEDIQVTYSDQVDGEAGIYYIRDWIRALQRFLNIKEGLPEEMAVGYMIYKKYKHLYIADLKLIYEKISLAEYGKYAQFYNALETQKILYSFSMYNYERHCLLNKEADKIAIKYDALKKQYEDEFKNKIFAGVVADGFEDGKKFEEYNRRVDLELPKMIMDKMKELDEADKNAPQK
;
A
#
# COMPACT_ATOMS: atom_id res chain seq x y z
N MET A 1 13.25 -8.05 -11.48
CA MET A 1 12.90 -6.82 -10.74
C MET A 1 11.44 -6.51 -11.03
N THR A 2 10.72 -5.90 -10.09
CA THR A 2 9.35 -5.40 -10.32
C THR A 2 9.40 -4.06 -11.05
N PRO A 3 8.29 -3.60 -11.69
CA PRO A 3 8.26 -2.27 -12.33
C PRO A 3 8.60 -1.12 -11.36
N THR A 4 8.27 -1.28 -10.07
CA THR A 4 8.64 -0.33 -9.01
C THR A 4 10.15 -0.29 -8.81
N GLN A 5 10.82 -1.45 -8.76
CA GLN A 5 12.27 -1.57 -8.60
C GLN A 5 13.03 -1.02 -9.83
N GLU A 6 12.54 -1.29 -11.03
CA GLU A 6 13.12 -0.75 -12.26
C GLU A 6 13.03 0.78 -12.32
N LYS A 7 11.84 1.33 -12.00
CA LYS A 7 11.65 2.78 -11.89
C LYS A 7 12.57 3.39 -10.83
N LEU A 8 12.70 2.72 -9.67
CA LEU A 8 13.57 3.16 -8.59
C LEU A 8 15.05 3.19 -9.03
N ARG A 9 15.55 2.12 -9.66
CA ARG A 9 16.93 2.06 -10.18
C ARG A 9 17.19 3.11 -11.24
N LYS A 10 16.22 3.35 -12.12
CA LYS A 10 16.33 4.37 -13.17
C LYS A 10 16.42 5.78 -12.58
N GLN A 11 15.58 6.09 -11.59
CA GLN A 11 15.58 7.40 -10.93
C GLN A 11 16.83 7.61 -10.06
N TYR A 12 17.23 6.56 -9.35
CA TYR A 12 18.36 6.55 -8.43
C TYR A 12 19.30 5.38 -8.77
N PRO A 13 20.30 5.59 -9.65
CA PRO A 13 21.19 4.52 -10.09
C PRO A 13 22.04 3.90 -8.97
N THR A 14 22.30 4.65 -7.90
CA THR A 14 23.08 4.20 -6.74
C THR A 14 22.28 4.33 -5.45
N TYR A 15 22.55 3.46 -4.47
CA TYR A 15 21.93 3.56 -3.15
C TYR A 15 22.27 4.89 -2.47
N GLN A 16 23.49 5.39 -2.65
CA GLN A 16 23.90 6.68 -2.10
C GLN A 16 23.05 7.83 -2.65
N LYS A 17 22.74 7.84 -3.95
CA LYS A 17 21.87 8.86 -4.54
C LYS A 17 20.44 8.77 -3.98
N PHE A 18 19.92 7.54 -3.84
CA PHE A 18 18.61 7.32 -3.22
C PHE A 18 18.56 7.88 -1.79
N LYS A 19 19.57 7.60 -0.95
CA LYS A 19 19.63 8.09 0.43
C LYS A 19 19.73 9.60 0.56
N THR A 20 20.33 10.28 -0.41
CA THR A 20 20.42 11.75 -0.38
C THR A 20 19.03 12.37 -0.51
N ASP A 21 18.24 11.90 -1.47
CA ASP A 21 16.93 12.48 -1.79
C ASP A 21 15.82 11.94 -0.88
N VAL A 22 15.93 10.67 -0.49
CA VAL A 22 14.99 9.98 0.42
C VAL A 22 15.71 9.66 1.73
N ASN A 23 16.22 10.70 2.40
CA ASN A 23 16.98 10.56 3.63
C ASN A 23 16.09 10.13 4.81
N PRO A 24 16.44 9.09 5.59
CA PRO A 24 15.69 8.68 6.78
C PRO A 24 15.42 9.81 7.80
N GLY A 25 16.31 10.79 7.90
CA GLY A 25 16.15 11.96 8.78
C GLY A 25 15.22 13.04 8.25
N ASN A 26 14.88 13.02 6.97
CA ASN A 26 14.00 14.02 6.35
C ASN A 26 12.63 13.45 5.99
N LEU A 27 12.31 12.21 6.41
CA LEU A 27 11.06 11.55 6.05
C LEU A 27 9.80 12.34 6.43
N LEU A 28 9.83 13.04 7.58
CA LEU A 28 8.74 13.91 8.01
C LEU A 28 8.42 15.01 6.97
N VAL A 29 9.45 15.53 6.30
CA VAL A 29 9.31 16.54 5.24
C VAL A 29 8.99 15.89 3.90
N THR A 30 9.71 14.83 3.53
CA THR A 30 9.53 14.11 2.27
C THR A 30 8.10 13.56 2.11
N PHE A 31 7.48 13.15 3.21
CA PHE A 31 6.12 12.59 3.24
C PHE A 31 5.16 13.44 4.09
N ALA A 32 5.34 14.76 4.10
CA ALA A 32 4.49 15.69 4.87
C ALA A 32 3.00 15.63 4.51
N ASN A 33 2.66 15.14 3.31
CA ASN A 33 1.29 14.96 2.85
C ASN A 33 0.65 13.62 3.23
N ILE A 34 1.36 12.74 3.96
CA ILE A 34 0.86 11.44 4.40
C ILE A 34 0.78 11.48 5.93
N ASN A 35 -0.42 11.59 6.47
CA ASN A 35 -0.67 11.76 7.91
C ASN A 35 -1.33 10.54 8.54
N THR A 36 -1.82 9.61 7.71
CA THR A 36 -2.53 8.42 8.17
C THR A 36 -1.99 7.15 7.52
N ILE A 37 -2.17 6.02 8.20
CA ILE A 37 -1.83 4.70 7.66
C ILE A 37 -2.62 4.42 6.37
N GLN A 38 -3.88 4.87 6.33
CA GLN A 38 -4.78 4.74 5.18
C GLN A 38 -4.19 5.43 3.94
N GLU A 39 -3.73 6.67 4.06
CA GLU A 39 -3.09 7.40 2.96
C GLU A 39 -1.79 6.72 2.49
N SER A 40 -1.07 6.05 3.41
CA SER A 40 0.11 5.26 3.07
C SER A 40 -0.26 4.02 2.25
N ILE A 41 -1.29 3.27 2.65
CA ILE A 41 -1.69 2.01 1.97
C ILE A 41 -2.47 2.22 0.67
N GLN A 42 -3.15 3.36 0.50
CA GLN A 42 -3.98 3.64 -0.67
C GLN A 42 -3.20 3.71 -2.00
N LYS A 43 -1.90 4.00 -1.94
CA LYS A 43 -1.05 4.11 -3.13
C LYS A 43 0.13 3.17 -3.02
N LYS A 44 0.42 2.42 -4.09
CA LYS A 44 1.61 1.58 -4.17
C LYS A 44 2.86 2.47 -4.16
N ARG A 45 3.75 2.23 -3.20
CA ARG A 45 4.99 3.00 -2.97
C ARG A 45 6.20 2.08 -2.87
N VAL A 46 7.37 2.69 -2.80
CA VAL A 46 8.64 2.00 -2.56
C VAL A 46 8.61 1.39 -1.16
N THR A 47 8.84 0.09 -1.09
CA THR A 47 9.00 -0.66 0.17
C THR A 47 10.47 -0.77 0.57
N LEU A 48 10.71 -1.20 1.81
CA LEU A 48 12.04 -1.60 2.26
C LEU A 48 12.61 -2.76 1.43
N GLU A 49 11.77 -3.72 1.05
CA GLU A 49 12.16 -4.82 0.16
C GLU A 49 12.59 -4.32 -1.23
N ASP A 50 11.87 -3.34 -1.79
CA ASP A 50 12.22 -2.76 -3.09
C ASP A 50 13.61 -2.12 -3.05
N ILE A 51 13.96 -1.40 -1.98
CA ILE A 51 15.30 -0.82 -1.79
C ILE A 51 16.34 -1.93 -1.72
N GLN A 52 16.11 -2.96 -0.89
CA GLN A 52 17.03 -4.08 -0.72
C GLN A 52 17.33 -4.76 -2.06
N VAL A 53 16.28 -5.12 -2.82
CA VAL A 53 16.42 -5.84 -4.09
C VAL A 53 17.03 -4.95 -5.18
N THR A 54 16.72 -3.65 -5.19
CA THR A 54 17.21 -2.73 -6.22
C THR A 54 18.71 -2.47 -6.14
N TYR A 55 19.28 -2.58 -4.92
CA TYR A 55 20.68 -2.25 -4.66
C TYR A 55 21.48 -3.42 -4.08
N SER A 56 20.96 -4.66 -4.17
CA SER A 56 21.65 -5.85 -3.67
C SER A 56 22.96 -6.15 -4.39
N ASP A 57 23.15 -5.60 -5.59
CA ASP A 57 24.34 -5.73 -6.43
C ASP A 57 25.49 -4.80 -6.03
N GLN A 58 25.29 -3.91 -5.05
CA GLN A 58 26.30 -2.94 -4.61
C GLN A 58 27.15 -3.51 -3.47
N VAL A 59 28.31 -2.88 -3.23
CA VAL A 59 29.37 -3.34 -2.30
C VAL A 59 28.84 -3.75 -0.92
N ASP A 60 27.80 -3.07 -0.46
CA ASP A 60 27.16 -3.28 0.83
C ASP A 60 25.72 -3.78 0.65
N GLY A 61 25.52 -4.85 -0.13
CA GLY A 61 24.25 -5.38 -0.67
C GLY A 61 23.07 -5.65 0.29
N GLU A 62 23.05 -5.03 1.45
CA GLU A 62 22.06 -4.97 2.53
C GLU A 62 21.41 -3.56 2.62
N ALA A 63 21.16 -2.92 1.48
CA ALA A 63 20.67 -1.53 1.41
C ALA A 63 19.39 -1.29 2.25
N GLY A 64 18.44 -2.22 2.28
CA GLY A 64 17.22 -2.10 3.09
C GLY A 64 17.51 -2.13 4.59
N ILE A 65 18.47 -2.95 5.02
CA ILE A 65 18.87 -3.05 6.43
C ILE A 65 19.60 -1.78 6.86
N TYR A 66 20.54 -1.30 6.03
CA TYR A 66 21.25 -0.05 6.28
C TYR A 66 20.32 1.15 6.32
N TYR A 67 19.25 1.15 5.51
CA TYR A 67 18.26 2.22 5.53
C TYR A 67 17.55 2.30 6.88
N ILE A 68 17.18 1.15 7.45
CA ILE A 68 16.55 1.08 8.78
C ILE A 68 17.54 1.49 9.87
N ARG A 69 18.80 1.04 9.82
CA ARG A 69 19.83 1.51 10.76
C ARG A 69 19.93 3.04 10.76
N ASP A 70 19.97 3.63 9.57
CA ASP A 70 20.06 5.09 9.45
C ASP A 70 18.77 5.80 9.91
N TRP A 71 17.61 5.15 9.77
CA TRP A 71 16.35 5.59 10.38
C TRP A 71 16.39 5.54 11.91
N ILE A 72 16.94 4.49 12.53
CA ILE A 72 17.11 4.40 13.99
C ILE A 72 18.00 5.54 14.49
N ARG A 73 19.10 5.82 13.79
CA ARG A 73 20.00 6.94 14.09
C ARG A 73 19.30 8.29 13.93
N ALA A 74 18.42 8.43 12.94
CA ALA A 74 17.62 9.64 12.78
C ALA A 74 16.64 9.82 13.93
N LEU A 75 15.94 8.76 14.33
CA LEU A 75 15.04 8.75 15.48
C LEU A 75 15.76 9.17 16.75
N GLN A 76 16.96 8.62 17.00
CA GLN A 76 17.79 9.01 18.14
C GLN A 76 18.03 10.52 18.20
N ARG A 77 18.47 11.11 17.07
CA ARG A 77 18.77 12.55 16.98
C ARG A 77 17.54 13.39 17.24
N PHE A 78 16.40 13.00 16.70
CA PHE A 78 15.15 13.74 16.83
C PHE A 78 14.56 13.68 18.23
N LEU A 79 14.63 12.53 18.89
CA LEU A 79 14.23 12.40 20.29
C LEU A 79 15.26 13.01 21.25
N ASN A 80 16.38 13.56 20.73
CA ASN A 80 17.48 14.13 21.50
C ASN A 80 18.05 13.16 22.56
N ILE A 81 18.14 11.88 22.20
CA ILE A 81 18.62 10.83 23.08
C ILE A 81 20.14 10.73 22.98
N LYS A 82 20.82 10.88 24.12
CA LYS A 82 22.29 10.84 24.18
C LYS A 82 22.84 9.44 23.97
N GLU A 83 22.21 8.45 24.59
CA GLU A 83 22.63 7.05 24.49
C GLU A 83 22.00 6.40 23.24
N GLY A 84 22.83 6.20 22.23
CA GLY A 84 22.44 5.48 21.03
C GLY A 84 22.19 4.01 21.29
N LEU A 85 21.80 3.28 20.24
CA LEU A 85 21.53 1.85 20.33
C LEU A 85 22.76 1.06 19.84
N PRO A 86 23.52 0.38 20.72
CA PRO A 86 24.74 -0.32 20.30
C PRO A 86 24.49 -1.40 19.24
N GLU A 87 23.34 -2.05 19.29
CA GLU A 87 22.95 -3.15 18.39
C GLU A 87 22.05 -2.69 17.23
N GLU A 88 22.13 -1.43 16.82
CA GLU A 88 21.30 -0.83 15.75
C GLU A 88 21.28 -1.65 14.45
N MET A 89 22.38 -2.32 14.09
CA MET A 89 22.45 -3.14 12.88
C MET A 89 21.63 -4.44 13.03
N ALA A 90 21.71 -5.09 14.18
CA ALA A 90 20.91 -6.28 14.48
C ALA A 90 19.42 -5.95 14.54
N VAL A 91 19.07 -4.80 15.14
CA VAL A 91 17.68 -4.31 15.16
C VAL A 91 17.21 -3.96 13.76
N GLY A 92 18.04 -3.31 12.95
CA GLY A 92 17.76 -3.07 11.53
C GLY A 92 17.45 -4.37 10.78
N TYR A 93 18.25 -5.42 11.00
CA TYR A 93 18.02 -6.73 10.39
C TYR A 93 16.70 -7.36 10.86
N MET A 94 16.40 -7.32 12.16
CA MET A 94 15.15 -7.85 12.72
C MET A 94 13.93 -7.15 12.15
N ILE A 95 13.98 -5.81 12.05
CA ILE A 95 12.90 -5.01 11.46
C ILE A 95 12.75 -5.36 9.99
N TYR A 96 13.84 -5.37 9.22
CA TYR A 96 13.80 -5.71 7.80
C TYR A 96 13.17 -7.09 7.59
N LYS A 97 13.65 -8.11 8.29
CA LYS A 97 13.15 -9.48 8.15
C LYS A 97 11.64 -9.61 8.38
N LYS A 98 11.08 -8.86 9.33
CA LYS A 98 9.66 -8.92 9.70
C LYS A 98 8.76 -7.92 8.96
N TYR A 99 9.30 -6.78 8.56
CA TYR A 99 8.54 -5.61 8.12
C TYR A 99 9.04 -5.02 6.80
N LYS A 100 9.79 -5.79 5.99
CA LYS A 100 10.28 -5.37 4.66
C LYS A 100 9.17 -4.93 3.68
N HIS A 101 7.93 -5.35 3.91
CA HIS A 101 6.76 -4.97 3.12
C HIS A 101 6.24 -3.56 3.41
N LEU A 102 6.73 -2.91 4.48
CA LEU A 102 6.35 -1.54 4.79
C LEU A 102 6.92 -0.56 3.76
N TYR A 103 6.12 0.46 3.45
CA TYR A 103 6.54 1.57 2.61
C TYR A 103 7.48 2.51 3.37
N ILE A 104 8.31 3.26 2.67
CA ILE A 104 9.14 4.28 3.32
C ILE A 104 8.30 5.37 4.00
N ALA A 105 7.11 5.66 3.46
CA ALA A 105 6.12 6.50 4.11
C ALA A 105 5.62 5.92 5.45
N ASP A 106 5.58 4.59 5.61
CA ASP A 106 5.19 3.98 6.89
C ASP A 106 6.23 4.28 7.98
N LEU A 107 7.52 4.34 7.62
CA LEU A 107 8.58 4.70 8.57
C LEU A 107 8.43 6.14 9.09
N LYS A 108 7.90 7.06 8.28
CA LYS A 108 7.52 8.42 8.71
C LYS A 108 6.41 8.35 9.77
N LEU A 109 5.36 7.58 9.52
CA LEU A 109 4.23 7.48 10.44
C LEU A 109 4.61 6.80 11.76
N ILE A 110 5.44 5.76 11.72
CA ILE A 110 6.00 5.13 12.94
C ILE A 110 6.79 6.15 13.75
N TYR A 111 7.55 7.02 13.08
CA TYR A 111 8.30 8.09 13.72
C TYR A 111 7.40 9.05 14.48
N GLU A 112 6.32 9.51 13.86
CA GLU A 112 5.34 10.42 14.49
C GLU A 112 4.65 9.76 15.68
N LYS A 113 4.21 8.51 15.52
CA LYS A 113 3.55 7.76 16.60
C LYS A 113 4.45 7.55 17.81
N ILE A 114 5.74 7.27 17.59
CA ILE A 114 6.74 7.21 18.67
C ILE A 114 6.87 8.59 19.35
N SER A 115 6.99 9.64 18.54
CA SER A 115 7.23 11.00 19.02
C SER A 115 6.05 11.57 19.82
N LEU A 116 4.83 11.23 19.41
CA LEU A 116 3.58 11.58 20.10
C LEU A 116 3.22 10.60 21.22
N ALA A 117 4.06 9.58 21.45
CA ALA A 117 3.82 8.51 22.43
C ALA A 117 2.46 7.81 22.27
N GLU A 118 1.97 7.65 21.04
CA GLU A 118 0.62 7.10 20.76
C GLU A 118 0.45 5.66 21.23
N TYR A 119 1.53 4.86 21.27
CA TYR A 119 1.49 3.49 21.80
C TYR A 119 1.72 3.41 23.32
N GLY A 120 1.66 4.55 24.01
CA GLY A 120 1.77 4.67 25.45
C GLY A 120 3.15 4.32 26.02
N LYS A 121 3.18 3.93 27.29
CA LYS A 121 4.41 3.75 28.08
C LYS A 121 5.43 2.76 27.48
N TYR A 122 4.96 1.81 26.66
CA TYR A 122 5.80 0.77 26.05
C TYR A 122 6.52 1.25 24.78
N ALA A 123 6.24 2.46 24.30
CA ALA A 123 6.92 3.10 23.18
C ALA A 123 7.54 4.46 23.55
N GLN A 124 7.55 4.83 24.84
CA GLN A 124 8.16 6.06 25.32
C GLN A 124 9.66 5.87 25.57
N PHE A 125 10.46 6.69 24.92
CA PHE A 125 11.91 6.75 25.13
C PHE A 125 12.24 7.93 26.05
N TYR A 126 13.05 7.68 27.08
CA TYR A 126 13.44 8.72 28.05
C TYR A 126 14.90 9.11 27.84
N ASN A 127 15.83 8.25 28.25
CA ASN A 127 17.27 8.56 28.25
C ASN A 127 18.09 7.74 27.25
N ALA A 128 17.53 6.63 26.77
CA ALA A 128 18.18 5.70 25.87
C ALA A 128 17.20 5.17 24.83
N LEU A 129 17.72 4.79 23.66
CA LEU A 129 16.98 3.98 22.71
C LEU A 129 17.00 2.52 23.16
N GLU A 130 15.82 1.91 23.22
CA GLU A 130 15.67 0.52 23.65
C GLU A 130 15.12 -0.32 22.49
N THR A 131 15.83 -1.41 22.15
CA THR A 131 15.43 -2.36 21.10
C THR A 131 13.97 -2.80 21.24
N GLN A 132 13.55 -3.16 22.45
CA GLN A 132 12.20 -3.68 22.70
C GLN A 132 11.12 -2.66 22.33
N LYS A 133 11.33 -1.38 22.65
CA LYS A 133 10.38 -0.30 22.37
C LYS A 133 10.29 0.03 20.88
N ILE A 134 11.42 -0.01 20.16
CA ILE A 134 11.44 0.14 18.70
C ILE A 134 10.65 -1.00 18.07
N LEU A 135 11.00 -2.26 18.39
CA LEU A 135 10.32 -3.42 17.83
C LEU A 135 8.82 -3.46 18.18
N TYR A 136 8.46 -3.06 19.40
CA TYR A 136 7.07 -2.93 19.82
C TYR A 136 6.32 -1.90 18.96
N SER A 137 6.92 -0.74 18.69
CA SER A 137 6.31 0.30 17.86
C SER A 137 6.07 -0.17 16.42
N PHE A 138 7.02 -0.91 15.83
CA PHE A 138 6.82 -1.55 14.52
C PHE A 138 5.72 -2.61 14.55
N SER A 139 5.66 -3.41 15.62
CA SER A 139 4.63 -4.44 15.77
C SER A 139 3.23 -3.84 15.87
N MET A 140 3.06 -2.81 16.68
CA MET A 140 1.79 -2.10 16.85
C MET A 140 1.36 -1.42 15.55
N TYR A 141 2.28 -0.74 14.88
CA TYR A 141 2.02 -0.12 13.58
C TYR A 141 1.56 -1.14 12.54
N ASN A 142 2.27 -2.25 12.44
CA ASN A 142 1.95 -3.29 11.47
C ASN A 142 0.57 -3.92 11.77
N TYR A 143 0.22 -4.10 13.04
CA TYR A 143 -1.11 -4.55 13.44
C TYR A 143 -2.20 -3.57 12.98
N GLU A 144 -2.07 -2.27 13.26
CA GLU A 144 -3.00 -1.25 12.81
C GLU A 144 -3.14 -1.24 11.28
N ARG A 145 -2.01 -1.33 10.57
CA ARG A 145 -1.96 -1.39 9.11
C ARG A 145 -2.72 -2.61 8.56
N HIS A 146 -2.57 -3.79 9.16
CA HIS A 146 -3.30 -4.98 8.75
C HIS A 146 -4.81 -4.85 8.98
N CYS A 147 -5.23 -4.30 10.13
CA CYS A 147 -6.64 -4.05 10.40
C CYS A 147 -7.26 -3.10 9.36
N LEU A 148 -6.51 -2.09 8.93
CA LEU A 148 -6.95 -1.13 7.92
C LEU A 148 -6.97 -1.72 6.51
N LEU A 149 -5.97 -2.51 6.14
CA LEU A 149 -5.95 -3.21 4.85
C LEU A 149 -7.17 -4.10 4.65
N ASN A 150 -7.58 -4.83 5.70
CA ASN A 150 -8.78 -5.67 5.62
C ASN A 150 -10.04 -4.81 5.41
N LYS A 151 -10.16 -3.68 6.13
CA LYS A 151 -11.29 -2.75 5.94
C LYS A 151 -11.31 -2.12 4.55
N GLU A 152 -10.15 -1.77 3.99
CA GLU A 152 -10.07 -1.23 2.63
C GLU A 152 -10.40 -2.29 1.58
N ALA A 153 -9.99 -3.55 1.77
CA ALA A 153 -10.40 -4.66 0.92
C ALA A 153 -11.92 -4.88 0.95
N ASP A 154 -12.53 -4.82 2.13
CA ASP A 154 -13.99 -4.91 2.29
C ASP A 154 -14.72 -3.76 1.56
N LYS A 155 -14.21 -2.53 1.68
CA LYS A 155 -14.78 -1.37 0.95
C LYS A 155 -14.70 -1.55 -0.56
N ILE A 156 -13.58 -2.06 -1.07
CA ILE A 156 -13.41 -2.33 -2.50
C ILE A 156 -14.40 -3.39 -2.95
N ALA A 157 -14.55 -4.48 -2.19
CA ALA A 157 -15.51 -5.55 -2.49
C ALA A 157 -16.95 -5.00 -2.54
N ILE A 158 -17.36 -4.22 -1.53
CA ILE A 158 -18.69 -3.58 -1.49
C ILE A 158 -18.90 -2.67 -2.71
N LYS A 159 -17.88 -1.89 -3.10
CA LYS A 159 -17.95 -1.01 -4.27
C LYS A 159 -18.10 -1.82 -5.56
N TYR A 160 -17.35 -2.91 -5.71
CA TYR A 160 -17.46 -3.82 -6.86
C TYR A 160 -18.84 -4.46 -6.95
N ASP A 161 -19.40 -4.93 -5.83
CA ASP A 161 -20.74 -5.52 -5.80
C ASP A 161 -21.82 -4.49 -6.16
N ALA A 162 -21.69 -3.26 -5.67
CA ALA A 162 -22.59 -2.17 -6.03
C ALA A 162 -22.52 -1.82 -7.52
N LEU A 163 -21.31 -1.71 -8.08
CA LEU A 163 -21.11 -1.49 -9.52
C LEU A 163 -21.65 -2.64 -10.36
N LYS A 164 -21.40 -3.88 -9.94
CA LYS A 164 -21.91 -5.08 -10.61
C LYS A 164 -23.42 -5.05 -10.69
N LYS A 165 -24.10 -4.77 -9.57
CA LYS A 165 -25.56 -4.66 -9.53
C LYS A 165 -26.08 -3.54 -10.44
N GLN A 166 -25.43 -2.38 -10.42
CA GLN A 166 -25.78 -1.28 -11.31
C GLN A 166 -25.71 -1.67 -12.80
N TYR A 167 -24.63 -2.35 -13.22
CA TYR A 167 -24.50 -2.82 -14.60
C TYR A 167 -25.45 -3.97 -14.91
N GLU A 168 -25.77 -4.83 -13.94
CA GLU A 168 -26.78 -5.87 -14.13
C GLU A 168 -28.14 -5.26 -14.47
N ASP A 169 -28.55 -4.21 -13.76
CA ASP A 169 -29.79 -3.50 -14.01
C ASP A 169 -29.75 -2.76 -15.36
N GLU A 170 -28.64 -2.08 -15.69
CA GLU A 170 -28.45 -1.41 -16.98
C GLU A 170 -28.54 -2.39 -18.17
N PHE A 171 -27.85 -3.53 -18.07
CA PHE A 171 -27.80 -4.52 -19.13
C PHE A 171 -29.12 -5.30 -19.26
N LYS A 172 -29.80 -5.61 -18.16
CA LYS A 172 -31.17 -6.16 -18.21
C LYS A 172 -32.11 -5.20 -18.94
N ASN A 173 -32.07 -3.91 -18.63
CA ASN A 173 -32.86 -2.91 -19.33
C ASN A 173 -32.52 -2.85 -20.83
N LYS A 174 -31.24 -2.95 -21.19
CA LYS A 174 -30.79 -3.00 -22.58
C LYS A 174 -31.26 -4.25 -23.32
N ILE A 175 -31.17 -5.42 -22.69
CA ILE A 175 -31.66 -6.69 -23.24
C ILE A 175 -33.18 -6.61 -23.45
N PHE A 176 -33.93 -6.11 -22.46
CA PHE A 176 -35.38 -5.94 -22.56
C PHE A 176 -35.76 -4.98 -23.70
N ALA A 177 -35.09 -3.83 -23.81
CA ALA A 177 -35.30 -2.89 -24.89
C ALA A 177 -35.02 -3.53 -26.28
N GLY A 178 -33.99 -4.38 -26.38
CA GLY A 178 -33.71 -5.17 -27.58
C GLY A 178 -34.84 -6.13 -27.93
N VAL A 179 -35.35 -6.88 -26.96
CA VAL A 179 -36.50 -7.80 -27.16
C VAL A 179 -37.77 -7.05 -27.59
N VAL A 180 -38.01 -5.85 -27.05
CA VAL A 180 -39.13 -5.00 -27.47
C VAL A 180 -38.94 -4.51 -28.90
N ALA A 181 -37.73 -4.07 -29.27
CA ALA A 181 -37.41 -3.61 -30.62
C ALA A 181 -37.54 -4.72 -31.67
N ASP A 182 -37.25 -5.96 -31.31
CA ASP A 182 -37.38 -7.13 -32.17
C ASP A 182 -38.84 -7.54 -32.43
N GLY A 183 -39.81 -6.91 -31.75
CA GLY A 183 -41.24 -7.03 -32.06
C GLY A 183 -41.88 -8.36 -31.65
N PHE A 184 -41.32 -9.06 -30.66
CA PHE A 184 -41.92 -10.30 -30.13
C PHE A 184 -43.34 -10.04 -29.59
N GLU A 185 -44.22 -11.05 -29.68
CA GLU A 185 -45.54 -11.01 -29.04
C GLU A 185 -45.42 -11.09 -27.52
N ASP A 186 -46.38 -10.51 -26.77
CA ASP A 186 -46.26 -10.32 -25.31
C ASP A 186 -45.96 -11.62 -24.53
N GLY A 187 -46.50 -12.77 -24.95
CA GLY A 187 -46.20 -14.07 -24.34
C GLY A 187 -44.77 -14.57 -24.60
N LYS A 188 -44.18 -14.24 -25.76
CA LYS A 188 -42.82 -14.65 -26.15
C LYS A 188 -41.75 -13.64 -25.71
N LYS A 189 -42.12 -12.38 -25.46
CA LYS A 189 -41.20 -11.35 -24.96
C LYS A 189 -40.52 -11.78 -23.67
N PHE A 190 -41.28 -12.35 -22.72
CA PHE A 190 -40.74 -12.74 -21.43
C PHE A 190 -39.79 -13.95 -21.54
N GLU A 191 -40.15 -14.95 -22.35
CA GLU A 191 -39.31 -16.12 -22.62
C GLU A 191 -37.99 -15.71 -23.28
N GLU A 192 -38.06 -14.86 -24.31
CA GLU A 192 -36.86 -14.41 -25.03
C GLU A 192 -35.99 -13.49 -24.17
N TYR A 193 -36.59 -12.61 -23.37
CA TYR A 193 -35.87 -11.79 -22.41
C TYR A 193 -35.07 -12.66 -21.42
N ASN A 194 -35.71 -13.67 -20.80
CA ASN A 194 -35.02 -14.55 -19.86
C ASN A 194 -33.90 -15.33 -20.55
N ARG A 195 -34.15 -15.86 -21.75
CA ARG A 195 -33.14 -16.57 -22.56
C ARG A 195 -31.92 -15.67 -22.84
N ARG A 196 -32.14 -14.41 -23.22
CA ARG A 196 -31.04 -13.46 -23.48
C ARG A 196 -30.34 -13.02 -22.21
N VAL A 197 -31.07 -12.82 -21.11
CA VAL A 197 -30.45 -12.53 -19.81
C VAL A 197 -29.50 -13.68 -19.42
N ASP A 198 -29.91 -14.93 -19.53
CA ASP A 198 -29.07 -16.08 -19.16
C ASP A 198 -27.81 -16.21 -20.02
N LEU A 199 -27.89 -15.87 -21.31
CA LEU A 199 -26.79 -16.02 -22.26
C LEU A 199 -25.88 -14.79 -22.33
N GLU A 200 -26.45 -13.59 -22.33
CA GLU A 200 -25.75 -12.34 -22.66
C GLU A 200 -25.28 -11.61 -21.40
N LEU A 201 -26.10 -11.57 -20.34
CA LEU A 201 -25.80 -10.79 -19.14
C LEU A 201 -24.46 -11.17 -18.49
N PRO A 202 -24.12 -12.47 -18.29
CA PRO A 202 -22.85 -12.84 -17.66
C PRO A 202 -21.65 -12.35 -18.46
N LYS A 203 -21.73 -12.42 -19.80
CA LYS A 203 -20.66 -11.97 -20.70
C LYS A 203 -20.52 -10.45 -20.66
N MET A 204 -21.63 -9.72 -20.75
CA MET A 204 -21.64 -8.26 -20.68
C MET A 204 -21.05 -7.74 -19.36
N ILE A 205 -21.41 -8.37 -18.23
CA ILE A 205 -20.86 -8.03 -16.92
C ILE A 205 -19.36 -8.33 -16.86
N MET A 206 -18.93 -9.50 -17.33
CA MET A 206 -17.51 -9.86 -17.32
C MET A 206 -16.66 -8.91 -18.15
N ASP A 207 -17.11 -8.58 -19.37
CA ASP A 207 -16.41 -7.68 -20.27
C ASP A 207 -16.32 -6.28 -19.64
N LYS A 208 -17.41 -5.79 -19.02
CA LYS A 208 -17.41 -4.48 -18.37
C LYS A 208 -16.49 -4.40 -17.15
N MET A 209 -16.43 -5.47 -16.36
CA MET A 209 -15.53 -5.54 -15.20
C MET A 209 -14.05 -5.57 -15.63
N LYS A 210 -13.73 -6.28 -16.72
CA LYS A 210 -12.37 -6.27 -17.28
C LYS A 210 -11.95 -4.87 -17.76
N GLU A 211 -12.85 -4.15 -18.44
CA GLU A 211 -12.59 -2.76 -18.84
C GLU A 211 -12.25 -1.86 -17.65
N LEU A 212 -12.96 -2.01 -16.54
CA LEU A 212 -12.71 -1.24 -15.31
C LEU A 212 -11.36 -1.60 -14.68
N ASP A 213 -11.04 -2.89 -14.60
CA ASP A 213 -9.75 -3.37 -14.08
C ASP A 213 -8.55 -2.85 -14.91
N GLU A 214 -8.72 -2.77 -16.23
CA GLU A 214 -7.70 -2.23 -17.13
C GLU A 214 -7.59 -0.70 -17.04
N ALA A 215 -8.71 0.00 -16.87
CA ALA A 215 -8.73 1.44 -16.67
C ALA A 215 -8.03 1.85 -15.36
N ASP A 216 -8.26 1.11 -14.27
CA ASP A 216 -7.61 1.36 -12.98
C ASP A 216 -6.09 1.07 -13.03
N LYS A 217 -5.65 0.08 -13.80
CA LYS A 217 -4.21 -0.20 -14.02
C LYS A 217 -3.51 0.89 -14.83
N ASN A 218 -4.23 1.57 -15.71
CA ASN A 218 -3.71 2.60 -16.62
C ASN A 218 -3.92 4.03 -16.12
N ALA A 219 -4.62 4.24 -15.01
CA ALA A 219 -4.84 5.55 -14.44
C ALA A 219 -3.50 6.19 -14.00
N PRO A 220 -3.18 7.43 -14.44
CA PRO A 220 -1.96 8.10 -14.03
C PRO A 220 -1.97 8.30 -12.51
N GLN A 221 -0.97 7.74 -11.84
CA GLN A 221 -0.76 7.92 -10.41
C GLN A 221 -0.45 9.40 -10.13
N LYS A 222 -1.48 10.18 -9.80
CA LYS A 222 -1.35 11.57 -9.33
C LYS A 222 -0.77 11.64 -7.92
#